data_AF-A0A7S1XC09-F1
#
_entry.id   AF-A0A7S1XC09-F1
#
_cell.length_a   1.000
_cell.length_b   1.000
_cell.length_c   1.000
_cell.angle_alpha   90.00
_cell.angle_beta   90.00
_cell.angle_gamma   90.00
#
_symmetry.space_group_name_H-M   'P 1'
#
loop_
_entity.id
_entity.type
_entity.pdbx_description
1 polymer ?
#
loop_
_entity_poly.entity_id
_entity_poly.type
_entity_poly.pdbx_seq_one_letter_code
_entity_poly.pdbx_strand_id
1 'polypeptide(L)'
;DGGGRGAAHRGHTTWLNTSTPLPPLLFASAPCSGSTAVQTVARAMLLAHGVQTDDWLHWEEMRKNKNSYLKRTGGGVELSEAVEAQIVSAAARGKVFFNKLEMFLTDPDTVRVLIRHGARVVNVWRSNALDFVACNIRDCFIRWIGRPVAADGSGTDLCFKRRFQYAPPLALFYTTHLNKHLGDFLSTGRWQLRQLRRAGFRGFRTVSSEALMGFGASEENVSRSVRGWMEFLTSLGVRPNATAIHGVLRGGCGKTCTVGARPEKPHAASIYNIDEVAAIVRNSSNPAVQKLLRE
;
A
#
# COMPACT_ATOMS: atom_id res chain seq x y z
N ASP A 1 -35.46 -41.02 0.67
CA ASP A 1 -35.11 -40.06 1.74
C ASP A 1 -33.63 -39.73 1.65
N GLY A 2 -33.12 -38.51 1.48
CA GLY A 2 -33.68 -37.20 1.16
C GLY A 2 -32.50 -36.38 0.61
N GLY A 3 -32.42 -36.23 -0.71
CA GLY A 3 -31.31 -35.54 -1.39
C GLY A 3 -31.54 -34.03 -1.45
N GLY A 4 -30.93 -33.29 -0.52
CA GLY A 4 -30.94 -31.83 -0.50
C GLY A 4 -30.02 -31.24 -1.58
N ARG A 5 -30.61 -30.87 -2.72
CA ARG A 5 -29.93 -30.07 -3.75
C ARG A 5 -29.74 -28.64 -3.23
N GLY A 6 -28.51 -28.29 -2.90
CA GLY A 6 -28.12 -26.91 -2.55
C GLY A 6 -28.34 -25.97 -3.73
N ALA A 7 -29.32 -25.08 -3.61
CA ALA A 7 -29.58 -24.02 -4.57
C ALA A 7 -28.40 -23.04 -4.57
N ALA A 8 -27.60 -23.07 -5.63
CA ALA A 8 -26.60 -22.05 -5.90
C ALA A 8 -27.34 -20.72 -6.19
N HIS A 9 -27.39 -19.84 -5.19
CA HIS A 9 -27.86 -18.47 -5.33
C HIS A 9 -26.99 -17.72 -6.35
N ARG A 10 -27.37 -17.79 -7.63
CA ARG A 10 -26.92 -16.82 -8.66
C ARG A 10 -27.72 -15.54 -8.48
N GLY A 11 -27.40 -14.80 -7.41
CA GLY A 11 -27.79 -13.40 -7.33
C GLY A 11 -27.08 -12.65 -8.44
N HIS A 12 -27.76 -12.43 -9.57
CA HIS A 12 -27.32 -11.52 -10.61
C HIS A 12 -27.32 -10.10 -10.02
N THR A 13 -26.21 -9.71 -9.40
CA THR A 13 -25.93 -8.31 -9.06
C THR A 13 -25.65 -7.57 -10.36
N THR A 14 -26.72 -7.12 -11.02
CA THR A 14 -26.70 -6.14 -12.11
C THR A 14 -26.27 -4.79 -11.54
N TRP A 15 -24.98 -4.61 -11.30
CA TRP A 15 -24.39 -3.31 -11.01
C TRP A 15 -23.26 -3.13 -11.99
N LEU A 16 -23.34 -2.05 -12.78
CA LEU A 16 -22.47 -1.66 -13.90
C LEU A 16 -22.92 -2.19 -15.28
N ASN A 17 -24.11 -1.78 -15.70
CA ASN A 17 -24.36 -1.51 -17.12
C ASN A 17 -23.79 -0.12 -17.45
N THR A 18 -22.49 0.07 -17.27
CA THR A 18 -21.81 1.33 -17.65
C THR A 18 -21.10 1.07 -18.97
N SER A 19 -21.72 1.48 -20.06
CA SER A 19 -21.09 1.52 -21.38
C SER A 19 -19.79 2.34 -21.40
N THR A 20 -19.57 3.19 -20.39
CA THR A 20 -18.35 3.96 -20.20
C THR A 20 -17.30 3.19 -19.41
N PRO A 21 -16.09 2.96 -19.95
CA PRO A 21 -14.97 2.41 -19.19
C PRO A 21 -14.66 3.25 -17.95
N LEU A 22 -14.33 2.60 -16.84
CA LEU A 22 -13.85 3.30 -15.65
C LEU A 22 -12.49 3.96 -15.93
N PRO A 23 -12.20 5.13 -15.34
CA PRO A 23 -10.89 5.76 -15.46
C PRO A 23 -9.80 4.91 -14.80
N PRO A 24 -8.51 5.16 -15.07
CA PRO A 24 -7.41 4.54 -14.34
C PRO A 24 -7.55 4.75 -12.83
N LEU A 25 -7.32 3.69 -12.06
CA LEU A 25 -7.37 3.71 -10.61
C LEU A 25 -5.96 3.61 -10.04
N LEU A 26 -5.60 4.53 -9.15
CA LEU A 26 -4.26 4.60 -8.61
C LEU A 26 -4.31 4.60 -7.09
N PHE A 27 -3.37 3.91 -6.46
CA PHE A 27 -3.07 4.18 -5.06
C PHE A 27 -1.65 4.72 -4.94
N ALA A 28 -1.52 5.91 -4.38
CA ALA A 28 -0.24 6.54 -4.15
C ALA A 28 0.31 6.10 -2.80
N SER A 29 1.54 5.61 -2.76
CA SER A 29 2.16 5.22 -1.49
C SER A 29 3.67 5.32 -1.52
N ALA A 30 4.26 5.73 -0.39
CA ALA A 30 5.68 5.77 -0.19
C ALA A 30 6.25 4.35 0.00
N PRO A 31 7.56 4.15 -0.16
CA PRO A 31 8.24 2.93 0.28
C PRO A 31 7.86 2.56 1.72
N CYS A 32 7.92 1.28 2.06
CA CYS A 32 7.62 0.80 3.42
C CYS A 32 6.21 1.13 3.97
N SER A 33 5.26 1.55 3.13
CA SER A 33 3.84 1.73 3.48
C SER A 33 3.00 0.47 3.25
N GLY A 34 3.62 -0.70 3.12
CA GLY A 34 2.91 -1.96 2.89
C GLY A 34 2.24 -2.05 1.50
N SER A 35 2.75 -1.32 0.51
CA SER A 35 2.10 -1.17 -0.81
C SER A 35 1.75 -2.50 -1.48
N THR A 36 2.61 -3.51 -1.40
CA THR A 36 2.34 -4.84 -1.96
C THR A 36 1.10 -5.47 -1.31
N ALA A 37 1.02 -5.46 0.03
CA ALA A 37 -0.11 -6.02 0.75
C ALA A 37 -1.41 -5.25 0.45
N VAL A 38 -1.34 -3.90 0.48
CA VAL A 38 -2.49 -3.05 0.15
C VAL A 38 -2.96 -3.31 -1.28
N GLN A 39 -2.06 -3.42 -2.26
CA GLN A 39 -2.43 -3.66 -3.65
C GLN A 39 -3.10 -5.03 -3.85
N THR A 40 -2.58 -6.08 -3.20
CA THR A 40 -3.18 -7.42 -3.24
C THR A 40 -4.63 -7.39 -2.73
N VAL A 41 -4.85 -6.79 -1.54
CA VAL A 41 -6.20 -6.69 -0.97
C VAL A 41 -7.08 -5.77 -1.82
N ALA A 42 -6.54 -4.66 -2.32
CA ALA A 42 -7.27 -3.72 -3.17
C ALA A 42 -7.78 -4.37 -4.46
N ARG A 43 -7.00 -5.24 -5.11
CA ARG A 43 -7.47 -6.00 -6.29
C ARG A 43 -8.64 -6.92 -5.93
N ALA A 44 -8.57 -7.62 -4.80
CA ALA A 44 -9.68 -8.44 -4.33
C ALA A 44 -10.91 -7.60 -3.97
N MET A 45 -10.71 -6.42 -3.36
CA MET A 45 -11.79 -5.46 -3.09
C MET A 45 -12.45 -5.00 -4.38
N LEU A 46 -11.67 -4.56 -5.38
CA LEU A 46 -12.19 -4.13 -6.68
C LEU A 46 -13.00 -5.25 -7.35
N LEU A 47 -12.46 -6.47 -7.39
CA LEU A 47 -13.15 -7.63 -7.95
C LEU A 47 -14.48 -7.92 -7.23
N ALA A 48 -14.49 -7.88 -5.89
CA ALA A 48 -15.70 -8.07 -5.09
C ALA A 48 -16.76 -6.97 -5.29
N HIS A 49 -16.37 -5.83 -5.91
CA HIS A 49 -17.26 -4.74 -6.29
C HIS A 49 -17.51 -4.67 -7.81
N GLY A 50 -17.23 -5.76 -8.54
CA GLY A 50 -17.48 -5.85 -9.98
C GLY A 50 -16.48 -5.11 -10.85
N VAL A 51 -15.36 -4.63 -10.29
CA VAL A 51 -14.32 -3.92 -11.04
C VAL A 51 -13.20 -4.89 -11.38
N GLN A 52 -13.11 -5.30 -12.65
CA GLN A 52 -12.03 -6.15 -13.14
C GLN A 52 -10.77 -5.33 -13.41
N THR A 53 -9.65 -5.70 -12.79
CA THR A 53 -8.35 -5.09 -13.06
C THR A 53 -7.58 -5.86 -14.12
N ASP A 54 -6.68 -5.19 -14.83
CA ASP A 54 -5.76 -5.87 -15.74
C ASP A 54 -4.66 -6.62 -14.97
N ASP A 55 -4.85 -7.93 -14.79
CA ASP A 55 -3.94 -8.79 -14.02
C ASP A 55 -2.57 -8.98 -14.67
N TRP A 56 -2.46 -8.71 -15.97
CA TRP A 56 -1.21 -8.78 -16.74
C TRP A 56 -0.20 -7.72 -16.30
N LEU A 57 -0.66 -6.68 -15.60
CA LEU A 57 0.17 -5.59 -15.13
C LEU A 57 0.89 -6.00 -13.84
N HIS A 58 2.22 -5.88 -13.87
CA HIS A 58 3.05 -5.96 -12.68
C HIS A 58 2.70 -4.85 -11.67
N TRP A 59 3.21 -5.00 -10.46
CA TRP A 59 2.78 -4.17 -9.33
C TRP A 59 3.36 -2.75 -9.36
N GLU A 60 4.34 -2.49 -10.23
CA GLU A 60 5.09 -1.23 -10.31
C GLU A 60 5.32 -0.81 -11.78
N GLU A 61 4.27 -0.88 -12.61
CA GLU A 61 4.31 -0.50 -14.04
C GLU A 61 4.66 0.98 -14.24
N MET A 62 4.50 1.80 -13.21
CA MET A 62 4.91 3.22 -13.21
C MET A 62 6.42 3.45 -13.11
N ARG A 63 7.24 2.39 -13.12
CA ARG A 63 8.71 2.53 -13.16
C ARG A 63 9.26 2.05 -14.49
N LYS A 64 10.09 2.87 -15.13
CA LYS A 64 10.70 2.58 -16.44
C LYS A 64 11.32 1.18 -16.53
N ASN A 65 12.07 0.76 -15.50
CA ASN A 65 12.74 -0.54 -15.45
C ASN A 65 11.84 -1.74 -15.08
N LYS A 66 10.58 -1.49 -14.67
CA LYS A 66 9.62 -2.53 -14.31
C LYS A 66 8.42 -2.60 -15.25
N ASN A 67 8.19 -1.56 -16.05
CA ASN A 67 7.09 -1.51 -16.99
C ASN A 67 7.20 -2.63 -18.05
N SER A 68 6.17 -3.46 -18.13
CA SER A 68 6.11 -4.61 -19.03
C SER A 68 6.00 -4.21 -20.50
N TYR A 69 5.33 -3.10 -20.80
CA TYR A 69 5.18 -2.60 -22.17
C TYR A 69 6.54 -2.11 -22.70
N LEU A 70 7.27 -1.31 -21.92
CA LEU A 70 8.62 -0.86 -22.27
C LEU A 70 9.59 -2.01 -22.51
N LYS A 71 9.51 -3.07 -21.69
CA LYS A 71 10.35 -4.27 -21.90
C LYS A 71 10.05 -4.96 -23.22
N ARG A 72 8.79 -5.00 -23.66
CA ARG A 72 8.40 -5.62 -24.94
C ARG A 72 8.83 -4.80 -26.14
N THR A 73 8.85 -3.46 -26.02
CA THR A 73 9.28 -2.57 -27.11
C THR A 73 10.79 -2.33 -27.15
N GLY A 74 11.57 -3.00 -26.29
CA GLY A 74 13.01 -2.77 -26.17
C GLY A 74 13.35 -1.35 -25.69
N GLY A 75 12.41 -0.65 -25.03
CA GLY A 75 12.59 0.73 -24.58
C GLY A 75 12.45 1.78 -25.68
N GLY A 76 11.93 1.44 -26.86
CA GLY A 76 11.77 2.36 -28.00
C GLY A 76 10.63 3.39 -27.86
N VAL A 77 9.98 3.46 -26.70
CA VAL A 77 8.89 4.42 -26.40
C VAL A 77 9.11 5.03 -25.02
N GLU A 78 8.52 6.19 -24.77
CA GLU A 78 8.59 6.82 -23.45
C GLU A 78 7.65 6.16 -22.43
N LEU A 79 7.91 6.35 -21.13
CA LEU A 79 7.08 5.75 -20.08
C LEU A 79 5.63 6.24 -20.13
N SER A 80 5.42 7.51 -20.49
CA SER A 80 4.09 8.11 -20.64
C SER A 80 3.28 7.42 -21.74
N GLU A 81 3.90 7.16 -22.90
CA GLU A 81 3.30 6.44 -24.03
C GLU A 81 3.00 4.98 -23.66
N ALA A 82 3.92 4.31 -22.95
CA ALA A 82 3.71 2.96 -22.45
C ALA A 82 2.53 2.86 -21.48
N VAL A 83 2.40 3.82 -20.56
CA VAL A 83 1.27 3.89 -19.62
C VAL A 83 -0.04 4.20 -20.34
N GLU A 84 -0.05 5.12 -21.31
CA GLU A 84 -1.22 5.42 -22.14
C GLU A 84 -1.69 4.16 -22.89
N ALA A 85 -0.76 3.44 -23.53
CA ALA A 85 -1.06 2.18 -24.22
C ALA A 85 -1.63 1.11 -23.27
N GLN A 86 -1.12 1.01 -22.04
CA GLN A 86 -1.66 0.09 -21.02
C GLN A 86 -3.07 0.48 -20.57
N ILE A 87 -3.36 1.78 -20.41
CA ILE A 87 -4.70 2.28 -20.09
C ILE A 87 -5.70 1.93 -21.19
N VAL A 88 -5.35 2.23 -22.45
CA VAL A 88 -6.18 1.93 -23.63
C VAL A 88 -6.39 0.43 -23.78
N SER A 89 -5.33 -0.36 -23.62
CA SER A 89 -5.38 -1.83 -23.70
C SER A 89 -6.24 -2.46 -22.61
N ALA A 90 -6.20 -1.93 -21.38
CA ALA A 90 -7.07 -2.39 -20.30
C ALA A 90 -8.54 -2.10 -20.63
N ALA A 91 -8.85 -0.86 -21.05
CA ALA A 91 -10.19 -0.44 -21.41
C ALA A 91 -10.78 -1.27 -22.57
N ALA A 92 -9.99 -1.54 -23.61
CA ALA A 92 -10.41 -2.36 -24.76
C ALA A 92 -10.78 -3.81 -24.37
N ARG A 93 -10.27 -4.31 -23.23
CA ARG A 93 -10.59 -5.63 -22.68
C ARG A 93 -11.70 -5.59 -21.61
N GLY A 94 -12.38 -4.45 -21.44
CA GLY A 94 -13.38 -4.26 -20.38
C GLY A 94 -12.77 -4.28 -18.97
N LYS A 95 -11.48 -3.95 -18.85
CA LYS A 95 -10.74 -3.95 -17.58
C LYS A 95 -10.27 -2.54 -17.22
N VAL A 96 -9.87 -2.39 -15.96
CA VAL A 96 -9.35 -1.15 -15.41
C VAL A 96 -7.85 -1.24 -15.21
N PHE A 97 -7.15 -0.19 -15.62
CA PHE A 97 -5.76 0.02 -15.25
C PHE A 97 -5.69 0.38 -13.76
N PHE A 98 -5.24 -0.56 -12.93
CA PHE A 98 -5.02 -0.36 -11.50
C PHE A 98 -3.55 -0.55 -11.13
N ASN A 99 -2.88 0.53 -10.72
CA ASN A 99 -1.45 0.49 -10.40
C ASN A 99 -1.06 1.36 -9.19
N LYS A 100 0.14 1.10 -8.67
CA LYS A 100 0.76 1.92 -7.63
C LYS A 100 1.34 3.17 -8.26
N LEU A 101 1.04 4.33 -7.69
CA LEU A 101 1.68 5.60 -8.04
C LEU A 101 2.82 5.89 -7.05
N GLU A 102 4.05 5.95 -7.55
CA GLU A 102 5.21 6.35 -6.76
C GLU A 102 5.62 7.76 -7.13
N MET A 103 5.07 8.73 -6.40
CA MET A 103 5.14 10.16 -6.73
C MET A 103 6.54 10.72 -7.04
N PHE A 104 7.61 10.12 -6.50
CA PHE A 104 8.99 10.60 -6.72
C PHE A 104 9.68 9.96 -7.92
N LEU A 105 9.11 8.90 -8.46
CA LEU A 105 9.69 8.13 -9.55
C LEU A 105 8.90 8.23 -10.85
N THR A 106 7.66 8.73 -10.77
CA THR A 106 6.84 8.95 -11.96
C THR A 106 7.20 10.28 -12.58
N ASP A 107 7.57 10.26 -13.86
CA ASP A 107 7.88 11.46 -14.61
C ASP A 107 6.63 12.34 -14.82
N PRO A 108 6.80 13.66 -15.02
CA PRO A 108 5.67 14.58 -15.21
C PRO A 108 4.76 14.23 -16.39
N ASP A 109 5.27 13.62 -17.46
CA ASP A 109 4.48 13.32 -18.66
C ASP A 109 3.53 12.17 -18.41
N THR A 110 3.99 11.14 -17.71
CA THR A 110 3.14 10.05 -17.23
C THR A 110 2.04 10.58 -16.31
N VAL A 111 2.34 11.54 -15.42
CA VAL A 111 1.31 12.19 -14.59
C VAL A 111 0.28 12.93 -15.44
N ARG A 112 0.72 13.66 -16.48
CA ARG A 112 -0.17 14.37 -17.41
C ARG A 112 -1.10 13.41 -18.16
N VAL A 113 -0.58 12.27 -18.63
CA VAL A 113 -1.38 11.19 -19.24
C VAL A 113 -2.45 10.70 -18.26
N LEU A 114 -2.07 10.38 -17.01
CA LEU A 114 -3.02 9.88 -16.02
C LEU A 114 -4.15 10.89 -15.73
N ILE A 115 -3.82 12.18 -15.61
CA ILE A 115 -4.81 13.24 -15.41
C ILE A 115 -5.73 13.39 -16.63
N ARG A 116 -5.18 13.33 -17.85
CA ARG A 116 -5.96 13.39 -19.10
C ARG A 116 -6.99 12.26 -19.19
N HIS A 117 -6.65 11.07 -18.69
CA HIS A 117 -7.57 9.93 -18.60
C HIS A 117 -8.49 9.94 -17.37
N GLY A 118 -8.52 11.04 -16.61
CA GLY A 118 -9.40 11.19 -15.46
C GLY A 118 -9.04 10.26 -14.29
N ALA A 119 -7.76 9.91 -14.13
CA ALA A 119 -7.32 8.95 -13.12
C ALA A 119 -7.80 9.35 -11.72
N ARG A 120 -8.33 8.35 -11.00
CA ARG A 120 -8.76 8.50 -9.60
C ARG A 120 -7.68 7.95 -8.68
N VAL A 121 -7.40 8.68 -7.62
CA VAL A 121 -6.30 8.35 -6.71
C VAL A 121 -6.83 8.16 -5.29
N VAL A 122 -6.18 7.29 -4.54
CA VAL A 122 -6.22 7.25 -3.07
C VAL A 122 -4.80 7.38 -2.53
N ASN A 123 -4.58 8.24 -1.54
CA ASN A 123 -3.30 8.34 -0.87
C ASN A 123 -3.23 7.35 0.30
N VAL A 124 -2.22 6.48 0.28
CA VAL A 124 -1.97 5.48 1.33
C VAL A 124 -0.60 5.74 1.96
N TRP A 125 -0.56 5.75 3.29
CA TRP A 125 0.65 6.07 4.04
C TRP A 125 0.74 5.26 5.33
N ARG A 126 1.96 5.00 5.82
CA ARG A 126 2.17 4.35 7.12
C ARG A 126 2.12 5.38 8.23
N SER A 127 1.15 5.23 9.13
CA SER A 127 0.92 6.19 10.22
C SER A 127 1.82 6.01 11.43
N ASN A 128 2.34 4.80 11.67
CA ASN A 128 3.38 4.62 12.67
C ASN A 128 4.76 4.95 12.08
N ALA A 129 5.27 6.14 12.42
CA ALA A 129 6.54 6.66 11.91
C ALA A 129 7.75 5.82 12.34
N LEU A 130 7.76 5.23 13.55
CA LEU A 130 8.87 4.40 14.00
C LEU A 130 8.99 3.13 13.15
N ASP A 131 7.84 2.51 12.92
CA ASP A 131 7.64 1.36 12.04
C ASP A 131 8.03 1.64 10.58
N PHE A 132 7.68 2.83 10.10
CA PHE A 132 8.05 3.34 8.78
C PHE A 132 9.57 3.46 8.65
N VAL A 133 10.23 4.12 9.62
CA VAL A 133 11.68 4.32 9.62
C VAL A 133 12.41 2.98 9.75
N ALA A 134 12.00 2.11 10.68
CA ALA A 134 12.60 0.80 10.87
C ALA A 134 12.55 -0.04 9.58
N CYS A 135 11.41 -0.02 8.86
CA CYS A 135 11.31 -0.68 7.58
C CYS A 135 12.27 -0.09 6.53
N ASN A 136 12.36 1.25 6.43
CA ASN A 136 13.23 1.90 5.45
C ASN A 136 14.72 1.63 5.75
N ILE A 137 15.13 1.56 7.03
CA ILE A 137 16.47 1.16 7.43
C ILE A 137 16.73 -0.29 6.97
N ARG A 138 15.81 -1.22 7.28
CA ARG A 138 15.96 -2.64 6.94
C ARG A 138 15.97 -2.91 5.43
N ASP A 139 15.24 -2.12 4.65
CA ASP A 139 15.23 -2.18 3.18
C ASP A 139 16.38 -1.35 2.55
N CYS A 140 17.24 -0.72 3.36
CA CYS A 140 18.34 0.16 2.94
C CYS A 140 17.92 1.40 2.15
N PHE A 141 16.66 1.83 2.26
CA PHE A 141 16.18 3.06 1.62
C PHE A 141 16.68 4.33 2.32
N ILE A 142 17.01 4.25 3.61
CA ILE A 142 17.63 5.34 4.36
C ILE A 142 18.77 4.79 5.22
N ARG A 143 19.91 5.49 5.23
CA ARG A 143 21.12 5.11 5.99
C ARG A 143 21.59 6.19 6.99
N TRP A 144 21.02 7.38 6.93
CA TRP A 144 21.44 8.52 7.76
C TRP A 144 20.84 8.52 9.17
N ILE A 145 19.81 7.71 9.42
CA ILE A 145 19.14 7.55 10.74
C ILE A 145 19.36 6.15 11.34
N GLY A 146 20.13 5.30 10.66
CA GLY A 146 20.40 3.95 11.12
C GLY A 146 20.93 3.06 10.03
N ARG A 147 21.15 1.80 10.38
CA ARG A 147 21.60 0.76 9.45
C ARG A 147 20.96 -0.59 9.76
N PRO A 148 20.78 -1.46 8.76
CA PRO A 148 20.37 -2.83 9.00
C PRO A 148 21.50 -3.61 9.70
N VAL A 149 21.13 -4.46 10.66
CA VAL A 149 22.05 -5.36 11.38
C VAL A 149 21.49 -6.76 11.50
N ALA A 150 22.36 -7.77 11.63
CA ALA A 150 21.97 -9.12 12.01
C ALA A 150 21.63 -9.18 13.52
N ALA A 151 21.26 -10.37 14.01
CA ALA A 151 20.86 -10.57 15.41
C ALA A 151 21.99 -10.29 16.42
N ASP A 152 23.25 -10.45 16.00
CA ASP A 152 24.46 -10.18 16.80
C ASP A 152 24.91 -8.70 16.70
N GLY A 153 24.16 -7.85 16.01
CA GLY A 153 24.49 -6.43 15.81
C GLY A 153 25.49 -6.17 14.68
N SER A 154 26.00 -7.21 14.01
CA SER A 154 26.88 -7.05 12.84
C SER A 154 26.11 -6.42 11.67
N GLY A 155 26.80 -5.61 10.87
CA GLY A 155 26.18 -4.94 9.71
C GLY A 155 25.79 -5.94 8.61
N THR A 156 24.73 -5.65 7.87
CA THR A 156 24.27 -6.49 6.75
C THR A 156 23.81 -5.64 5.57
N ASP A 157 23.91 -6.17 4.34
CA ASP A 157 23.45 -5.52 3.11
C ASP A 157 22.29 -6.29 2.44
N LEU A 158 21.64 -7.20 3.18
CA LEU A 158 20.53 -7.98 2.66
C LEU A 158 19.43 -7.07 2.08
N CYS A 159 19.22 -5.88 2.65
CA CYS A 159 18.29 -4.86 2.16
C CYS A 159 16.94 -5.49 1.76
N PHE A 160 16.50 -5.31 0.51
CA PHE A 160 15.26 -5.90 0.01
C PHE A 160 15.27 -7.44 -0.03
N LYS A 161 16.43 -8.07 -0.21
CA LYS A 161 16.59 -9.55 -0.24
C LYS A 161 16.22 -10.18 1.11
N ARG A 162 16.18 -9.41 2.19
CA ARG A 162 15.77 -9.89 3.52
C ARG A 162 14.37 -10.52 3.54
N ARG A 163 13.51 -10.15 2.60
CA ARG A 163 12.13 -10.66 2.52
C ARG A 163 12.06 -12.15 2.21
N PHE A 164 13.18 -12.72 1.79
CA PHE A 164 13.34 -14.14 1.46
C PHE A 164 14.20 -14.89 2.49
N GLN A 165 14.51 -14.25 3.63
CA GLN A 165 15.36 -14.83 4.68
C GLN A 165 14.52 -15.27 5.88
N TYR A 166 14.92 -16.38 6.51
CA TYR A 166 14.26 -16.90 7.71
C TYR A 166 14.46 -15.99 8.92
N ALA A 167 15.69 -15.50 9.11
CA ALA A 167 16.05 -14.53 10.15
C ALA A 167 16.25 -13.14 9.50
N PRO A 168 15.21 -12.31 9.42
CA PRO A 168 15.35 -11.01 8.78
C PRO A 168 16.17 -10.07 9.67
N PRO A 169 17.00 -9.19 9.08
CA PRO A 169 17.82 -8.24 9.83
C PRO A 169 16.93 -7.27 10.62
N LEU A 170 17.50 -6.72 11.68
CA LEU A 170 16.90 -5.71 12.54
C LEU A 170 17.35 -4.31 12.09
N ALA A 171 16.63 -3.28 12.52
CA ALA A 171 17.05 -1.89 12.38
C ALA A 171 17.88 -1.47 13.60
N LEU A 172 19.14 -1.07 13.38
CA LEU A 172 19.91 -0.32 14.38
C LEU A 172 19.67 1.17 14.13
N PHE A 173 19.06 1.87 15.08
CA PHE A 173 18.78 3.29 14.97
C PHE A 173 19.97 4.12 15.48
N TYR A 174 20.30 5.18 14.76
CA TYR A 174 21.11 6.26 15.30
C TYR A 174 20.20 7.14 16.15
N THR A 175 20.51 7.22 17.43
CA THR A 175 19.64 7.83 18.44
C THR A 175 19.75 9.35 18.49
N THR A 176 20.84 9.91 17.97
CA THR A 176 21.04 11.35 17.83
C THR A 176 19.90 11.97 17.00
N HIS A 177 19.19 12.94 17.61
CA HIS A 177 18.03 13.63 17.02
C HIS A 177 16.85 12.74 16.60
N LEU A 178 16.77 11.49 17.06
CA LEU A 178 15.72 10.54 16.67
C LEU A 178 14.31 11.11 16.88
N ASN A 179 14.05 11.78 18.01
CA ASN A 179 12.75 12.42 18.28
C ASN A 179 12.34 13.45 17.23
N LYS A 180 13.27 14.29 16.78
CA LYS A 180 13.02 15.28 15.73
C LYS A 180 12.66 14.57 14.43
N HIS A 181 13.45 13.57 14.04
CA HIS A 181 13.22 12.83 12.82
C HIS A 181 11.88 12.07 12.82
N LEU A 182 11.51 11.44 13.94
CA LEU A 182 10.19 10.81 14.07
C LEU A 182 9.06 11.84 13.93
N GLY A 183 9.24 13.04 14.50
CA GLY A 183 8.35 14.19 14.28
C GLY A 183 8.19 14.56 12.81
N ASP A 184 9.30 14.60 12.06
CA ASP A 184 9.29 14.88 10.62
C ASP A 184 8.56 13.77 9.84
N PHE A 185 8.79 12.50 10.17
CA PHE A 185 8.14 11.35 9.53
C PHE A 185 6.65 11.22 9.84
N LEU A 186 6.18 11.70 11.00
CA LEU A 186 4.74 11.85 11.27
C LEU A 186 4.04 12.79 10.27
N SER A 187 4.80 13.63 9.56
CA SER A 187 4.28 14.50 8.51
C SER A 187 4.27 13.89 7.11
N THR A 188 4.79 12.66 6.92
CA THR A 188 4.92 12.03 5.59
C THR A 188 3.60 11.95 4.84
N GLY A 189 2.50 11.57 5.51
CA GLY A 189 1.18 11.55 4.88
C GLY A 189 0.73 12.93 4.37
N ARG A 190 0.99 13.99 5.14
CA ARG A 190 0.70 15.39 4.73
C ARG A 190 1.60 15.83 3.58
N TRP A 191 2.86 15.42 3.59
CA TRP A 191 3.77 15.70 2.49
C TRP A 191 3.33 15.02 1.19
N GLN A 192 3.00 13.73 1.21
CA GLN A 192 2.45 13.00 0.05
C GLN A 192 1.18 13.67 -0.50
N LEU A 193 0.27 14.07 0.39
CA LEU A 193 -0.94 14.84 0.04
C LEU A 193 -0.60 16.12 -0.73
N ARG A 194 0.40 16.89 -0.28
CA ARG A 194 0.85 18.10 -0.99
C ARG A 194 1.42 17.79 -2.36
N GLN A 195 2.19 16.71 -2.49
CA GLN A 195 2.78 16.32 -3.78
C GLN A 195 1.70 15.93 -4.80
N LEU A 196 0.72 15.11 -4.39
CA LEU A 196 -0.41 14.75 -5.24
C LEU A 196 -1.20 15.98 -5.70
N ARG A 197 -1.43 16.94 -4.80
CA ARG A 197 -2.09 18.21 -5.16
C ARG A 197 -1.25 19.04 -6.13
N ARG A 198 0.06 19.15 -5.91
CA ARG A 198 0.96 19.87 -6.83
C ARG A 198 1.01 19.23 -8.21
N ALA A 199 0.93 17.90 -8.27
CA ALA A 199 0.88 17.14 -9.51
C ALA A 199 -0.44 17.30 -10.29
N GLY A 200 -1.47 17.88 -9.68
CA GLY A 200 -2.76 18.14 -10.34
C GLY A 200 -3.90 17.20 -9.93
N PHE A 201 -3.64 16.15 -9.14
CA PHE A 201 -4.70 15.29 -8.63
C PHE A 201 -5.61 16.05 -7.63
N ARG A 202 -6.91 15.74 -7.66
CA ARG A 202 -7.95 16.38 -6.84
C ARG A 202 -8.93 15.33 -6.32
N GLY A 203 -9.73 15.69 -5.31
CA GLY A 203 -10.86 14.88 -4.85
C GLY A 203 -10.52 13.52 -4.22
N PHE A 204 -9.25 13.28 -3.84
CA PHE A 204 -8.82 12.00 -3.26
C PHE A 204 -8.84 12.01 -1.72
N ARG A 205 -9.06 10.84 -1.14
CA ARG A 205 -8.95 10.58 0.31
C ARG A 205 -7.54 10.12 0.68
N THR A 206 -7.21 10.27 1.96
CA THR A 206 -5.96 9.75 2.55
C THR A 206 -6.32 8.74 3.62
N VAL A 207 -5.81 7.51 3.49
CA VAL A 207 -6.07 6.41 4.44
C VAL A 207 -4.73 5.85 4.91
N SER A 208 -4.62 5.48 6.18
CA SER A 208 -3.38 4.86 6.66
C SER A 208 -3.34 3.36 6.36
N SER A 209 -2.14 2.81 6.17
CA SER A 209 -1.95 1.37 5.99
C SER A 209 -2.41 0.59 7.22
N GLU A 210 -2.28 1.14 8.43
CA GLU A 210 -2.78 0.55 9.67
C GLU A 210 -4.32 0.51 9.70
N ALA A 211 -4.99 1.52 9.14
CA ALA A 211 -6.44 1.45 8.97
C ALA A 211 -6.80 0.33 7.99
N LEU A 212 -6.16 0.27 6.82
CA LEU A 212 -6.48 -0.74 5.79
C LEU A 212 -6.15 -2.18 6.21
N MET A 213 -5.04 -2.39 6.90
CA MET A 213 -4.46 -3.71 7.15
C MET A 213 -4.59 -4.17 8.60
N GLY A 214 -5.16 -3.36 9.50
CA GLY A 214 -5.32 -3.69 10.92
C GLY A 214 -6.05 -5.00 11.18
N PHE A 215 -7.00 -5.40 10.33
CA PHE A 215 -7.68 -6.69 10.40
C PHE A 215 -6.70 -7.89 10.44
N GLY A 216 -5.53 -7.78 9.80
CA GLY A 216 -4.52 -8.82 9.82
C GLY A 216 -3.97 -9.08 11.22
N ALA A 217 -4.05 -8.10 12.12
CA ALA A 217 -3.56 -8.23 13.49
C ALA A 217 -4.56 -8.93 14.41
N SER A 218 -5.84 -8.54 14.37
CA SER A 218 -6.88 -9.06 15.25
C SER A 218 -8.29 -8.83 14.71
N GLU A 219 -9.25 -9.61 15.21
CA GLU A 219 -10.68 -9.45 14.89
C GLU A 219 -11.22 -8.08 15.34
N GLU A 220 -10.72 -7.55 16.46
CA GLU A 220 -11.10 -6.23 16.99
C GLU A 220 -10.85 -5.09 15.97
N ASN A 221 -9.84 -5.25 15.12
CA ASN A 221 -9.47 -4.26 14.12
C ASN A 221 -10.28 -4.36 12.82
N VAL A 222 -11.10 -5.40 12.64
CA VAL A 222 -11.87 -5.62 11.39
C VAL A 222 -12.77 -4.43 11.07
N SER A 223 -13.52 -3.92 12.05
CA SER A 223 -14.43 -2.78 11.86
C SER A 223 -13.69 -1.51 11.40
N ARG A 224 -12.49 -1.26 11.95
CA ARG A 224 -11.63 -0.16 11.52
C ARG A 224 -11.17 -0.36 10.08
N SER A 225 -10.77 -1.58 9.71
CA SER A 225 -10.36 -1.90 8.36
C SER A 225 -11.48 -1.82 7.34
N VAL A 226 -12.69 -2.24 7.69
CA VAL A 226 -13.87 -2.06 6.82
C VAL A 226 -14.06 -0.57 6.50
N ARG A 227 -14.04 0.31 7.51
CA ARG A 227 -14.13 1.76 7.28
C ARG A 227 -13.00 2.29 6.40
N GLY A 228 -11.76 1.89 6.65
CA GLY A 228 -10.61 2.28 5.83
C GLY A 228 -10.77 1.86 4.36
N TRP A 229 -11.25 0.64 4.10
CA TRP A 229 -11.51 0.15 2.75
C TRP A 229 -12.70 0.85 2.09
N MET A 230 -13.74 1.22 2.85
CA MET A 230 -14.83 2.04 2.32
C MET A 230 -14.32 3.40 1.83
N GLU A 231 -13.44 4.05 2.59
CA GLU A 231 -12.80 5.30 2.16
C GLU A 231 -11.90 5.10 0.94
N PHE A 232 -11.12 4.03 0.93
CA PHE A 232 -10.26 3.67 -0.21
C PHE A 232 -11.07 3.54 -1.51
N LEU A 233 -12.13 2.73 -1.49
CA LEU A 233 -12.99 2.51 -2.65
C LEU A 233 -13.73 3.77 -3.06
N THR A 234 -14.25 4.54 -2.09
CA THR A 234 -14.92 5.82 -2.38
C THR A 234 -13.98 6.80 -3.10
N SER A 235 -12.72 6.88 -2.67
CA SER A 235 -11.71 7.71 -3.32
C SER A 235 -11.43 7.29 -4.77
N LEU A 236 -11.53 6.00 -5.05
CA LEU A 236 -11.41 5.43 -6.38
C LEU A 236 -12.70 5.55 -7.21
N GLY A 237 -13.77 6.13 -6.66
CA GLY A 237 -15.06 6.21 -7.35
C GLY A 237 -15.86 4.92 -7.37
N VAL A 238 -15.46 3.93 -6.59
CA VAL A 238 -16.17 2.66 -6.46
C VAL A 238 -17.11 2.75 -5.26
N ARG A 239 -18.40 2.46 -5.46
CA ARG A 239 -19.38 2.47 -4.37
C ARG A 239 -19.05 1.34 -3.39
N PRO A 240 -18.70 1.64 -2.13
CA PRO A 240 -18.30 0.60 -1.19
C PRO A 240 -19.51 -0.22 -0.72
N ASN A 241 -19.30 -1.53 -0.53
CA ASN A 241 -20.24 -2.47 0.07
C ASN A 241 -19.57 -3.14 1.28
N ALA A 242 -20.01 -2.79 2.49
CA ALA A 242 -19.41 -3.28 3.72
C ALA A 242 -19.43 -4.81 3.84
N THR A 243 -20.49 -5.48 3.36
CA THR A 243 -20.59 -6.95 3.37
C THR A 243 -19.56 -7.58 2.44
N ALA A 244 -19.39 -7.05 1.23
CA ALA A 244 -18.37 -7.52 0.29
C ALA A 244 -16.96 -7.32 0.86
N ILE A 245 -16.69 -6.15 1.46
CA ILE A 245 -15.42 -5.87 2.14
C ILE A 245 -15.17 -6.90 3.25
N HIS A 246 -16.15 -7.15 4.13
CA HIS A 246 -16.04 -8.16 5.17
C HIS A 246 -15.70 -9.55 4.62
N GLY A 247 -16.36 -9.97 3.53
CA GLY A 247 -16.07 -11.24 2.86
C GLY A 247 -14.63 -11.33 2.36
N VAL A 248 -14.09 -10.23 1.79
CA VAL A 248 -12.68 -10.17 1.36
C VAL A 248 -11.73 -10.29 2.55
N LEU A 249 -11.97 -9.55 3.64
CA LEU A 249 -11.10 -9.54 4.82
C LEU A 249 -11.06 -10.89 5.56
N ARG A 250 -12.13 -11.68 5.50
CA ARG A 250 -12.22 -12.99 6.17
C ARG A 250 -11.82 -14.19 5.31
N GLY A 251 -11.46 -14.00 4.04
CA GLY A 251 -11.05 -15.12 3.19
C GLY A 251 -10.88 -14.83 1.71
N GLY A 252 -11.52 -13.78 1.19
CA GLY A 252 -11.56 -13.52 -0.25
C GLY A 252 -10.24 -13.11 -0.91
N CYS A 253 -9.17 -12.86 -0.15
CA CYS A 253 -7.84 -12.53 -0.72
C CYS A 253 -6.73 -13.54 -0.34
N GLY A 254 -7.10 -14.74 0.09
CA GLY A 254 -6.18 -15.87 0.34
C GLY A 254 -5.57 -15.88 1.75
N LYS A 255 -4.85 -16.95 2.09
CA LYS A 255 -4.37 -17.26 3.45
C LYS A 255 -3.58 -16.12 4.12
N THR A 256 -2.79 -15.38 3.34
CA THR A 256 -1.90 -14.33 3.86
C THR A 256 -2.59 -12.99 4.12
N CYS A 257 -3.87 -12.87 3.77
CA CYS A 257 -4.67 -11.65 3.88
C CYS A 257 -6.03 -11.96 4.55
N THR A 258 -5.99 -12.75 5.63
CA THR A 258 -7.17 -13.03 6.47
C THR A 258 -7.00 -12.42 7.86
N VAL A 259 -8.10 -12.34 8.61
CA VAL A 259 -8.08 -11.84 9.98
C VAL A 259 -7.11 -12.65 10.84
N GLY A 260 -6.25 -11.96 11.59
CA GLY A 260 -5.25 -12.60 12.46
C GLY A 260 -4.05 -13.23 11.75
N ALA A 261 -3.98 -13.19 10.41
CA ALA A 261 -2.85 -13.78 9.66
C ALA A 261 -1.51 -13.04 9.85
N ARG A 262 -1.52 -11.84 10.44
CA ARG A 262 -0.38 -10.94 10.60
C ARG A 262 -0.45 -10.23 11.96
N PRO A 263 -0.30 -10.97 13.07
CA PRO A 263 -0.29 -10.37 14.40
C PRO A 263 0.76 -9.24 14.44
N GLU A 264 0.39 -8.14 15.08
CA GLU A 264 1.35 -7.07 15.35
C GLU A 264 2.44 -7.61 16.27
N LYS A 265 3.69 -7.36 15.88
CA LYS A 265 4.84 -7.74 16.69
C LYS A 265 5.31 -6.54 17.52
N PRO A 266 5.86 -6.80 18.71
CA PRO A 266 6.53 -5.77 19.49
C PRO A 266 7.68 -5.18 18.69
N HIS A 267 8.04 -3.91 18.94
CA HIS A 267 9.11 -3.28 18.18
C HIS A 267 10.48 -3.94 18.37
N ALA A 268 10.71 -4.59 19.52
CA ALA A 268 11.89 -5.41 19.78
C ALA A 268 12.11 -6.50 18.71
N ALA A 269 11.06 -6.99 18.06
CA ALA A 269 11.18 -7.97 16.97
C ALA A 269 11.75 -7.39 15.66
N SER A 270 11.99 -6.08 15.60
CA SER A 270 12.42 -5.39 14.37
C SER A 270 13.48 -4.31 14.59
N ILE A 271 13.78 -3.96 15.84
CA ILE A 271 14.71 -2.89 16.24
C ILE A 271 15.74 -3.50 17.17
N TYR A 272 17.03 -3.34 16.83
CA TYR A 272 18.14 -3.95 17.58
C TYR A 272 18.37 -3.26 18.94
N ASN A 273 18.54 -1.94 18.94
CA ASN A 273 18.73 -1.14 20.15
C ASN A 273 17.39 -0.62 20.70
N ILE A 274 16.42 -1.52 20.90
CA ILE A 274 15.04 -1.14 21.26
C ILE A 274 14.98 -0.38 22.59
N ASP A 275 15.81 -0.70 23.58
CA ASP A 275 15.76 -0.04 24.88
C ASP A 275 16.13 1.45 24.79
N GLU A 276 17.19 1.78 24.04
CA GLU A 276 17.60 3.16 23.76
C GLU A 276 16.52 3.92 22.99
N VAL A 277 15.95 3.29 21.96
CA VAL A 277 14.86 3.86 21.15
C VAL A 277 13.62 4.12 22.01
N ALA A 278 13.24 3.15 22.84
CA ALA A 278 12.09 3.24 23.72
C ALA A 278 12.26 4.36 24.76
N ALA A 279 13.45 4.48 25.37
CA ALA A 279 13.76 5.57 26.28
C ALA A 279 13.59 6.95 25.63
N ILE A 280 14.09 7.13 24.41
CA ILE A 280 13.97 8.39 23.65
C ILE A 280 12.51 8.69 23.28
N VAL A 281 11.78 7.68 22.81
CA VAL A 281 10.38 7.82 22.39
C VAL A 281 9.48 8.16 23.58
N ARG A 282 9.64 7.48 24.72
CA ARG A 282 8.88 7.73 25.96
C ARG A 282 9.16 9.13 26.52
N ASN A 283 10.41 9.58 26.45
CA ASN A 283 10.83 10.91 26.93
C ASN A 283 10.62 12.04 25.90
N SER A 284 9.96 11.77 24.77
CA SER A 284 9.70 12.79 23.74
C SER A 284 8.73 13.85 24.26
N SER A 285 8.99 15.12 23.97
CA SER A 285 8.02 16.20 24.23
C SER A 285 6.83 16.21 23.26
N ASN A 286 6.87 15.40 22.21
CA ASN A 286 5.78 15.25 21.24
C ASN A 286 4.90 14.03 21.59
N PRO A 287 3.65 14.21 22.05
CA PRO A 287 2.78 13.10 22.43
C PRO A 287 2.47 12.13 21.29
N ALA A 288 2.52 12.59 20.03
CA ALA A 288 2.33 11.72 18.88
C ALA A 288 3.52 10.76 18.68
N VAL A 289 4.73 11.18 19.08
CA VAL A 289 5.93 10.31 19.06
C VAL A 289 5.83 9.26 20.17
N GLN A 290 5.41 9.63 21.38
CA GLN A 290 5.25 8.70 22.50
C GLN A 290 4.33 7.51 22.16
N LYS A 291 3.26 7.74 21.37
CA LYS A 291 2.31 6.72 20.93
C LYS A 291 2.84 5.77 19.84
N LEU A 292 4.05 5.98 19.34
CA LEU A 292 4.62 5.14 18.28
C LEU A 292 5.05 3.79 18.81
N LEU A 293 5.48 3.69 20.07
CA LEU A 293 6.03 2.45 20.61
C LEU A 293 4.95 1.37 20.72
N ARG A 294 5.24 0.18 20.20
CA ARG A 294 4.51 -1.06 20.53
C ARG A 294 5.40 -1.91 21.40
N GLU A 295 4.90 -2.22 22.59
CA GLU A 295 5.54 -3.06 23.59
C GLU A 295 5.35 -4.55 23.27
#